data_AF-A0A0H5P8P6-F1
#
_entry.id   AF-A0A0H5P8P6-F1
#
_cell.length_a   1.000
_cell.length_b   1.000
_cell.length_c   1.000
_cell.angle_alpha   90.00
_cell.angle_beta   90.00
_cell.angle_gamma   90.00
#
_symmetry.space_group_name_H-M   'P 1'
#
loop_
_entity.id
_entity.type
_entity.pdbx_description
1 polymer ?
#
loop_
_entity_poly.entity_id
_entity_poly.type
_entity_poly.pdbx_seq_one_letter_code
_entity_poly.pdbx_strand_id
1 'polypeptide(L)'
;MNPIQVGTVEILNERVYPLDANSDRGSEVFVPPGTYPVYRDCDTFFWVMTGRINGRGCYKIGDGLYELNPGDSARGPEVQFPSPTFGADAFAHFLANDPICQEGPTQRLRFHLAEEAAA
;
A
#
# COMPACT_ATOMS: atom_id res chain seq x y z
N MET A 1 -18.02 8.95 12.94
CA MET A 1 -17.50 10.21 12.37
C MET A 1 -16.96 9.89 10.98
N ASN A 2 -16.84 10.87 10.09
CA ASN A 2 -16.16 10.63 8.81
C ASN A 2 -14.65 10.71 9.03
N PRO A 3 -13.82 9.86 8.37
CA PRO A 3 -12.37 9.96 8.44
C PRO A 3 -11.90 11.36 8.03
N ILE A 4 -10.98 11.95 8.79
CA ILE A 4 -10.41 13.27 8.54
C ILE A 4 -9.04 13.08 7.91
N GLN A 5 -8.76 13.77 6.80
CA GLN A 5 -7.43 13.76 6.22
C GLN A 5 -6.48 14.54 7.14
N VAL A 6 -5.44 13.88 7.62
CA VAL A 6 -4.46 14.44 8.57
C VAL A 6 -3.08 14.64 7.97
N GLY A 7 -2.88 14.22 6.71
CA GLY A 7 -1.62 14.40 6.03
C GLY A 7 -1.50 13.57 4.76
N THR A 8 -0.26 13.28 4.40
CA THR A 8 0.10 12.43 3.26
C THR A 8 1.25 11.51 3.60
N VAL A 9 1.31 10.37 2.92
CA VAL A 9 2.46 9.47 2.89
C VAL A 9 3.01 9.42 1.47
N GLU A 10 4.30 9.69 1.33
CA GLU A 10 5.04 9.47 0.11
C GLU A 10 5.65 8.07 0.15
N ILE A 11 5.26 7.23 -0.82
CA ILE A 11 5.88 5.94 -1.09
C ILE A 11 7.03 6.19 -2.07
N LEU A 12 8.26 5.90 -1.66
CA LEU A 12 9.47 6.22 -2.43
C LEU A 12 9.82 5.16 -3.48
N ASN A 13 9.46 3.90 -3.21
CA ASN A 13 9.70 2.76 -4.10
C ASN A 13 8.42 1.95 -4.24
N GLU A 14 8.27 1.23 -5.35
CA GLU A 14 7.14 0.31 -5.52
C GLU A 14 7.01 -0.63 -4.33
N ARG A 15 5.78 -0.80 -3.84
CA ARG A 15 5.44 -1.67 -2.72
C ARG A 15 4.41 -2.70 -3.15
N VAL A 16 4.54 -3.90 -2.60
CA VAL A 16 3.60 -5.00 -2.81
C VAL A 16 2.81 -5.20 -1.53
N TYR A 17 1.48 -5.20 -1.63
CA TYR A 17 0.58 -5.44 -0.52
C TYR A 17 -0.21 -6.74 -0.76
N PRO A 18 -0.24 -7.67 0.20
CA PRO A 18 -1.13 -8.83 0.09
C PRO A 18 -2.58 -8.37 0.27
N LEU A 19 -3.45 -8.69 -0.70
CA LEU A 19 -4.88 -8.45 -0.60
C LEU A 19 -5.59 -9.55 0.21
N ASP A 20 -5.03 -10.77 0.19
CA ASP A 20 -5.53 -11.92 0.94
C ASP A 20 -4.40 -12.53 1.78
N ALA A 21 -4.38 -12.20 3.07
CA ALA A 21 -3.34 -12.62 4.00
C ALA A 21 -3.34 -14.14 4.29
N ASN A 22 -4.39 -14.87 3.92
CA ASN A 22 -4.56 -16.29 4.23
C ASN A 22 -4.21 -17.24 3.08
N SER A 23 -3.61 -16.73 2.01
CA SER A 23 -3.36 -17.49 0.78
C SER A 23 -1.91 -17.35 0.33
N ASP A 24 -1.18 -18.47 0.28
CA ASP A 24 0.15 -18.59 -0.36
C ASP A 24 0.14 -18.26 -1.87
N ARG A 25 -1.06 -18.03 -2.43
CA ARG A 25 -1.34 -17.68 -3.82
C ARG A 25 -2.24 -16.45 -3.93
N GLY A 26 -2.23 -15.59 -2.90
CA GLY A 26 -3.10 -14.44 -2.75
C GLY A 26 -2.95 -13.42 -3.89
N SER A 27 -3.99 -12.60 -4.09
CA SER A 27 -3.86 -11.44 -4.95
C SER A 27 -2.95 -10.43 -4.27
N GLU A 28 -1.99 -9.90 -4.99
CA GLU A 28 -1.08 -8.86 -4.53
C GLU A 28 -1.41 -7.55 -5.24
N VAL A 29 -1.29 -6.43 -4.54
CA VAL A 29 -1.45 -5.10 -5.14
C VAL A 29 -0.10 -4.42 -5.20
N PHE A 30 0.33 -4.12 -6.41
CA PHE A 30 1.52 -3.32 -6.68
C PHE A 30 1.15 -1.85 -6.61
N VAL A 31 1.73 -1.15 -5.65
CA VAL A 31 1.51 0.27 -5.40
C VAL A 31 2.74 1.03 -5.90
N PRO A 32 2.60 1.87 -6.94
CA PRO A 32 3.72 2.63 -7.45
C PRO A 32 4.19 3.70 -6.45
N PRO A 33 5.43 4.19 -6.59
CA PRO A 33 5.87 5.39 -5.89
C PRO A 33 4.90 6.55 -6.14
N GLY A 34 4.65 7.35 -5.10
CA GLY A 34 3.70 8.44 -5.17
C GLY A 34 3.23 8.91 -3.81
N THR A 35 2.40 9.95 -3.81
CA THR A 35 1.86 10.56 -2.59
C THR A 35 0.41 10.16 -2.40
N TYR A 36 0.10 9.66 -1.21
CA TYR A 36 -1.21 9.13 -0.85
C TYR A 36 -1.75 9.81 0.41
N PRO A 37 -3.07 10.06 0.52
CA PRO A 37 -3.66 10.72 1.68
C PRO A 37 -3.65 9.81 2.91
N VAL A 38 -3.27 10.39 4.05
CA VAL A 38 -3.35 9.77 5.38
C VAL A 38 -4.59 10.30 6.09
N TYR A 39 -5.39 9.40 6.63
CA TYR A 39 -6.61 9.69 7.36
C TYR A 39 -6.50 9.27 8.81
N ARG A 40 -7.20 10.01 9.67
CA ARG A 40 -7.50 9.65 11.04
C ARG A 40 -9.01 9.38 11.17
N ASP A 41 -9.36 8.23 11.71
CA ASP A 41 -10.72 7.92 12.14
C ASP A 41 -10.70 7.57 13.62
N CYS A 42 -11.36 8.39 14.42
CA CYS A 42 -11.29 8.38 15.89
C CYS A 42 -9.82 8.39 16.38
N ASP A 43 -9.32 7.24 16.83
CA ASP A 43 -7.96 7.07 17.36
C ASP A 43 -7.09 6.16 16.48
N THR A 44 -7.50 5.99 15.23
CA THR A 44 -6.83 5.12 14.28
C THR A 44 -6.37 5.87 13.04
N PHE A 45 -5.23 5.45 12.50
CA PHE A 45 -4.56 6.04 11.36
C PHE A 45 -4.43 4.99 10.25
N PHE A 46 -4.72 5.42 9.02
CA PHE A 46 -4.52 4.62 7.81
C PHE A 46 -4.32 5.55 6.63
N TRP A 47 -3.79 5.04 5.52
CA TRP A 47 -3.67 5.79 4.27
C TRP A 47 -4.32 5.02 3.13
N VAL A 48 -4.86 5.75 2.16
CA VAL A 48 -5.57 5.15 1.02
C VAL A 48 -4.67 5.19 -0.21
N MET A 49 -4.35 4.01 -0.73
CA MET A 49 -3.44 3.84 -1.86
C MET A 49 -4.21 3.42 -3.11
N THR A 50 -3.61 3.73 -4.25
CA THR A 50 -4.03 3.20 -5.55
C THR A 50 -2.92 2.33 -6.10
N GLY A 51 -3.26 1.11 -6.52
CA GLY A 51 -2.30 0.19 -7.10
C GLY A 51 -2.97 -0.75 -8.09
N ARG A 52 -2.21 -1.68 -8.65
CA ARG A 52 -2.72 -2.67 -9.60
C ARG A 52 -2.58 -4.08 -9.05
N ILE A 53 -3.66 -4.84 -9.15
CA ILE A 53 -3.63 -6.26 -8.78
C ILE A 53 -2.65 -7.00 -9.70
N ASN A 54 -1.94 -7.98 -9.16
CA ASN A 54 -1.13 -8.91 -9.93
C ASN A 54 -1.99 -9.59 -11.00
N GLY A 55 -1.64 -9.37 -12.26
CA GLY A 55 -2.21 -10.12 -13.35
C GLY A 55 -1.45 -11.44 -13.47
N ARG A 56 -2.10 -12.57 -13.19
CA ARG A 56 -1.60 -13.86 -13.70
C ARG A 56 -1.70 -13.82 -15.21
N GLY A 57 -0.56 -13.70 -15.88
CA GLY A 57 -0.52 -13.59 -17.34
C GLY A 57 -0.92 -14.89 -18.01
N CYS A 58 -2.22 -15.12 -18.21
CA CYS A 58 -2.71 -16.05 -19.22
C CYS A 58 -2.84 -15.30 -20.55
N TYR A 59 -1.94 -15.57 -21.49
CA TYR A 59 -2.02 -14.99 -22.84
C TYR A 59 -2.66 -16.00 -23.78
N LYS A 60 -3.75 -15.60 -24.45
CA LYS A 60 -4.35 -16.44 -25.48
C LYS A 60 -3.44 -16.45 -26.71
N ILE A 61 -2.87 -17.60 -27.04
CA ILE A 61 -1.95 -17.76 -28.17
C ILE A 61 -2.63 -18.30 -29.44
N GLY A 62 -3.92 -18.70 -29.37
CA GLY A 62 -4.71 -19.23 -30.50
C GLY A 62 -5.43 -20.53 -30.14
N ASP A 63 -6.46 -20.94 -30.89
CA ASP A 63 -7.14 -22.26 -30.81
C ASP A 63 -7.52 -22.76 -29.41
N GLY A 64 -7.92 -21.86 -28.51
CA GLY A 64 -8.31 -22.21 -27.14
C GLY A 64 -7.12 -22.48 -26.19
N LEU A 65 -5.89 -22.24 -26.64
CA LEU A 65 -4.67 -22.38 -25.86
C LEU A 65 -4.30 -21.07 -25.16
N TYR A 66 -3.88 -21.21 -23.91
CA TYR A 66 -3.39 -20.12 -23.07
C TYR A 66 -1.95 -20.44 -22.63
N GLU A 67 -1.06 -19.48 -22.82
CA GLU A 67 0.28 -19.51 -22.25
C GLU A 67 0.24 -18.89 -20.86
N LEU A 68 0.70 -19.64 -19.85
CA LEU A 68 0.89 -19.14 -18.49
C LEU A 68 2.34 -18.71 -18.37
N ASN A 69 2.60 -17.40 -18.45
CA ASN A 69 3.96 -16.89 -18.24
C ASN A 69 4.28 -16.88 -16.74
N PRO A 70 5.45 -17.41 -16.32
CA PRO A 70 5.91 -17.28 -14.95
C PRO A 70 6.35 -15.82 -14.72
N GLY A 71 5.48 -15.06 -14.06
CA GLY A 71 5.75 -13.68 -13.69
C GLY A 71 4.46 -12.94 -13.32
N ASP A 72 4.26 -12.74 -12.03
CA ASP A 72 3.28 -11.78 -11.53
C ASP A 72 3.73 -10.38 -11.97
N SER A 73 2.97 -9.78 -12.89
CA SER A 73 3.19 -8.40 -13.31
C SER A 73 1.95 -7.57 -12.98
N ALA A 74 2.13 -6.29 -12.68
CA ALA A 74 1.07 -5.34 -12.33
C ALA A 74 0.15 -4.98 -13.53
N ARG A 75 -0.43 -6.01 -14.17
CA ARG A 75 -1.30 -5.92 -15.36
C ARG A 75 -2.78 -6.09 -15.04
N GLY A 76 -3.12 -6.41 -13.79
CA GLY A 76 -4.50 -6.53 -13.34
C GLY A 76 -5.21 -5.18 -13.22
N PRO A 77 -6.49 -5.19 -12.78
CA PRO A 77 -7.25 -3.96 -12.60
C PRO A 77 -6.59 -3.04 -11.57
N GLU A 78 -6.78 -1.74 -11.78
CA GLU A 78 -6.45 -0.73 -10.80
C GLU A 78 -7.47 -0.76 -9.67
N VAL A 79 -6.99 -0.68 -8.43
CA VAL A 79 -7.79 -0.74 -7.21
C VAL A 79 -7.34 0.33 -6.24
N GLN A 80 -8.30 0.83 -5.47
CA GLN A 80 -8.06 1.72 -4.34
C GLN A 80 -8.36 0.97 -3.05
N PHE A 81 -7.45 1.00 -2.08
CA PHE A 81 -7.56 0.23 -0.83
C PHE A 81 -6.82 0.92 0.33
N PRO A 82 -7.24 0.70 1.58
CA PRO A 82 -6.56 1.23 2.75
C PRO A 82 -5.31 0.42 3.09
N SER A 83 -4.34 1.07 3.72
CA SER A 83 -3.25 0.42 4.45
C SER A 83 -3.77 -0.38 5.66
N PRO A 84 -2.90 -1.17 6.33
CA PRO A 84 -3.18 -1.57 7.70
C PRO A 84 -3.51 -0.36 8.57
N THR A 85 -4.46 -0.56 9.48
CA THR A 85 -4.91 0.45 10.43
C THR A 85 -4.07 0.38 11.69
N PHE A 86 -3.58 1.54 12.15
CA PHE A 86 -2.77 1.67 13.36
C PHE A 86 -3.53 2.46 14.41
N GLY A 87 -3.52 2.05 15.68
CA GLY A 87 -3.91 2.93 16.78
C GLY A 87 -2.88 4.05 16.97
N ALA A 88 -3.21 5.14 17.68
CA ALA A 88 -2.32 6.29 17.87
C ALA A 88 -0.91 5.90 18.35
N ASP A 89 -0.81 5.14 19.44
CA ASP A 89 0.48 4.70 20.00
C ASP A 89 1.25 3.80 19.01
N ALA A 90 0.54 2.89 18.34
CA ALA A 90 1.14 1.99 17.36
C ALA A 90 1.65 2.76 16.14
N PHE A 91 0.93 3.80 15.72
CA PHE A 91 1.32 4.67 14.61
C PHE A 91 2.53 5.52 14.97
N ALA A 92 2.54 6.14 16.15
CA ALA A 92 3.70 6.88 16.66
C ALA A 92 4.94 5.97 16.78
N HIS A 93 4.76 4.75 17.30
CA HIS A 93 5.83 3.76 17.37
C HIS A 93 6.34 3.35 15.99
N PHE A 94 5.43 3.10 15.04
CA PHE A 94 5.77 2.77 13.65
C PHE A 94 6.58 3.88 12.97
N LEU A 95 6.15 5.14 13.10
CA LEU A 95 6.87 6.28 12.56
C LEU A 95 8.26 6.40 13.15
N ALA A 96 8.40 6.23 14.47
CA ALA A 96 9.66 6.45 15.18
C ALA A 96 10.67 5.29 15.04
N ASN A 97 10.20 4.05 14.92
CA ASN A 97 11.07 2.88 15.06
C ASN A 97 11.20 2.04 13.79
N ASP A 98 10.25 2.13 12.85
CA ASP A 98 10.34 1.33 11.63
C ASP A 98 11.37 1.93 10.65
N PRO A 99 12.42 1.18 10.26
CA PRO A 99 13.45 1.67 9.34
C PRO A 99 12.92 2.10 7.96
N ILE A 100 11.70 1.69 7.59
CA ILE A 100 11.08 2.13 6.34
C ILE A 100 10.60 3.58 6.40
N CYS A 101 10.35 4.11 7.60
CA CYS A 101 9.89 5.48 7.82
C CYS A 101 11.07 6.45 8.10
N GLN A 102 12.19 5.91 8.57
CA GLN A 102 13.38 6.67 8.96
C GLN A 102 14.24 7.06 7.75
N GLU A 103 14.85 8.25 7.82
CA GLU A 103 15.78 8.70 6.78
C GLU A 103 16.98 7.76 6.66
N GLY A 104 17.26 7.32 5.44
CA GLY A 104 18.39 6.44 5.15
C GLY A 104 18.15 5.52 3.95
N PRO A 105 19.09 4.61 3.66
CA PRO A 105 19.01 3.70 2.51
C PRO A 105 17.79 2.76 2.53
N THR A 106 17.25 2.51 3.72
CA THR A 106 16.08 1.66 3.95
C THR A 106 14.77 2.42 3.90
N GLN A 107 14.80 3.76 3.79
CA GLN A 107 13.57 4.55 3.73
C GLN A 107 12.74 4.13 2.53
N ARG A 108 11.46 3.85 2.76
CA ARG A 108 10.47 3.53 1.71
C ARG A 108 9.22 4.38 1.84
N LEU A 109 8.96 4.92 3.03
CA LEU A 109 7.82 5.76 3.35
C LEU A 109 8.32 7.06 3.96
N ARG A 110 7.67 8.16 3.60
CA ARG A 110 7.87 9.46 4.23
C ARG A 110 6.51 10.07 4.56
N PHE A 111 6.28 10.37 5.82
CA PHE A 111 5.01 10.94 6.28
C PHE A 111 5.13 12.44 6.44
N HIS A 112 4.11 13.15 5.95
CA HIS A 112 3.91 14.58 6.14
C HIS A 112 2.55 14.79 6.78
N LEU A 113 2.53 14.97 8.10
CA LEU A 113 1.33 15.13 8.90
C LEU A 113 1.12 16.60 9.26
N ALA A 114 -0.15 17.03 9.37
CA ALA A 114 -0.48 18.33 9.93
C ALA A 114 -0.12 18.36 11.43
N GLU A 115 0.39 19.49 11.94
CA GLU A 115 0.88 19.64 13.32
C GLU A 115 -0.14 19.21 14.40
N GLU A 116 -1.45 19.33 14.14
CA GLU A 116 -2.52 18.91 15.05
C GLU A 116 -2.72 17.38 15.15
N ALA A 117 -2.17 16.60 14.21
CA ALA A 117 -2.39 15.15 14.16
C ALA A 117 -1.24 14.32 14.74
N ALA A 118 -0.13 14.96 15.11
CA ALA A 118 1.04 14.33 15.71
C ALA A 118 1.07 14.42 17.25
N ALA A 119 0.05 15.04 17.85
CA ALA A 119 -0.15 15.21 19.30
C ALA A 119 -1.26 14.28 19.81
#